data_AF-A0A0S7ZZ80-F1
#
_entry.id   AF-A0A0S7ZZ80-F1
#
_cell.length_a   1.000
_cell.length_b   1.000
_cell.length_c   1.000
_cell.angle_alpha   90.00
_cell.angle_beta   90.00
_cell.angle_gamma   90.00
#
_symmetry.space_group_name_H-M   'P 1'
#
loop_
_entity.id
_entity.type
_entity.pdbx_description
1 polymer ?
#
loop_
_entity_poly.entity_id
_entity_poly.type
_entity_poly.pdbx_seq_one_letter_code
_entity_poly.pdbx_strand_id
1 'polypeptide(L)'
;RIERGFCTRPDSQQMRLYFSDQGDAATAALFRPSSMEAIRSLGDDPLTLVSEMPLFITPGVGDTLGPPDPVAQAWRERIDQWRLRLAREDTDGEVVRETIASGLRPMAVRDQMELQLTLIAAGLEAVSSTR
;
A
#
# COMPACT_ATOMS: atom_id res chain seq x y z
N ARG A 1 -6.52 -19.12 -6.77
CA ARG A 1 -5.35 -18.28 -7.14
C ARG A 1 -5.65 -17.77 -8.54
N ILE A 2 -5.93 -16.47 -8.71
CA ILE A 2 -6.17 -15.89 -10.05
C ILE A 2 -4.83 -15.97 -10.80
N GLU A 3 -4.88 -16.31 -12.08
CA GLU A 3 -3.75 -16.83 -12.87
C GLU A 3 -2.50 -15.96 -12.91
N ARG A 4 -1.38 -16.57 -13.34
CA ARG A 4 -0.09 -15.91 -13.62
C ARG A 4 -0.34 -14.83 -14.68
N GLY A 5 -0.32 -13.56 -14.29
CA GLY A 5 -0.75 -12.45 -15.14
C GLY A 5 -1.56 -11.40 -14.38
N PHE A 6 -2.46 -11.83 -13.48
CA PHE A 6 -3.33 -10.92 -12.72
C PHE A 6 -2.61 -10.20 -11.57
N CYS A 7 -1.51 -10.78 -11.09
CA CYS A 7 -0.64 -10.22 -10.06
C CYS A 7 0.67 -9.65 -10.64
N THR A 8 0.81 -9.55 -11.96
CA THR A 8 2.00 -9.01 -12.62
C THR A 8 1.61 -7.79 -13.44
N ARG A 9 2.02 -6.61 -12.95
CA ARG A 9 1.97 -5.27 -13.55
C ARG A 9 0.97 -5.13 -14.73
N PRO A 10 -0.30 -4.74 -14.49
CA PRO A 10 -1.22 -4.46 -15.57
C PRO A 10 -0.67 -3.31 -16.41
N ASP A 11 -0.39 -3.61 -17.68
CA ASP A 11 0.11 -2.69 -18.69
C ASP A 11 -1.09 -2.09 -19.46
N SER A 12 -1.09 -0.78 -19.66
CA SER A 12 -2.23 -0.07 -20.24
C SER A 12 -2.51 -0.47 -21.68
N GLN A 13 -1.51 -0.95 -22.42
CA GLN A 13 -1.69 -1.47 -23.78
C GLN A 13 -2.33 -2.86 -23.74
N GLN A 14 -1.85 -3.75 -22.86
CA GLN A 14 -2.45 -5.09 -22.71
C GLN A 14 -3.90 -5.01 -22.23
N MET A 15 -4.21 -4.08 -21.31
CA MET A 15 -5.58 -3.83 -20.88
C MET A 15 -6.47 -3.33 -22.03
N ARG A 16 -5.96 -2.41 -22.87
CA ARG A 16 -6.68 -1.94 -24.07
C ARG A 16 -6.99 -3.07 -25.03
N LEU A 17 -5.99 -3.92 -25.32
CA LEU A 17 -6.14 -5.07 -26.21
C LEU A 17 -7.16 -6.05 -25.66
N TYR A 18 -7.07 -6.40 -24.38
CA TYR A 18 -8.00 -7.32 -23.72
C TYR A 18 -9.48 -6.89 -23.88
N PHE A 19 -9.80 -5.61 -23.65
CA PHE A 19 -11.17 -5.13 -23.81
C PHE A 19 -11.58 -4.94 -25.28
N SER A 20 -10.64 -4.55 -26.15
CA SER A 20 -10.89 -4.45 -27.58
C SER A 20 -11.22 -5.80 -28.22
N ASP A 21 -10.50 -6.86 -27.84
CA ASP A 21 -10.72 -8.23 -28.33
C ASP A 21 -12.07 -8.82 -27.90
N GLN A 22 -12.66 -8.28 -26.83
CA GLN A 22 -14.01 -8.61 -26.36
C GLN A 22 -15.09 -7.70 -26.97
N GLY A 23 -14.72 -6.77 -27.85
CA GLY A 23 -15.65 -5.81 -28.46
C GLY A 23 -16.06 -4.66 -27.54
N ASP A 24 -15.40 -4.49 -26.38
CA ASP A 24 -15.67 -3.41 -25.44
C ASP A 24 -14.72 -2.21 -25.68
N ALA A 25 -14.94 -1.53 -26.80
CA ALA A 25 -14.15 -0.36 -27.17
C ALA A 25 -14.30 0.81 -26.19
N ALA A 26 -15.45 0.91 -25.51
CA ALA A 26 -15.73 1.98 -24.55
C ALA A 26 -14.82 1.84 -23.32
N THR A 27 -14.72 0.64 -22.75
CA THR A 27 -13.83 0.37 -21.62
C THR A 27 -12.36 0.41 -22.05
N ALA A 28 -12.02 -0.07 -23.24
CA ALA A 28 -10.66 0.05 -23.79
C ALA A 28 -10.20 1.52 -23.84
N ALA A 29 -11.05 2.45 -24.25
CA ALA A 29 -10.70 3.87 -24.33
C ALA A 29 -10.38 4.55 -22.98
N LEU A 30 -10.76 3.94 -21.85
CA LEU A 30 -10.47 4.46 -20.50
C LEU A 30 -9.02 4.22 -20.07
N PHE A 31 -8.33 3.24 -20.67
CA PHE A 31 -6.97 2.91 -20.30
C PHE A 31 -5.97 3.89 -20.92
N ARG A 32 -5.35 4.68 -20.05
CA ARG A 32 -4.23 5.58 -20.38
C ARG A 32 -2.93 5.03 -19.79
N PRO A 33 -1.77 5.38 -20.35
CA PRO A 33 -0.49 5.07 -19.72
C PRO A 33 -0.46 5.60 -18.29
N SER A 34 -0.09 4.74 -17.35
CA SER A 34 0.24 5.14 -15.98
C SER A 34 1.45 6.07 -15.97
N SER A 35 1.65 6.82 -14.88
CA SER A 35 2.85 7.65 -14.70
C SER A 35 4.13 6.83 -14.87
N MET A 36 4.14 5.58 -14.43
CA MET A 36 5.29 4.69 -14.61
C MET A 36 5.55 4.33 -16.06
N GLU A 37 4.51 4.02 -16.85
CA GLU A 37 4.65 3.76 -18.30
C GLU A 37 5.12 5.01 -19.04
N ALA A 38 4.60 6.19 -18.68
CA ALA A 38 5.02 7.45 -19.27
C ALA A 38 6.50 7.75 -18.99
N ILE A 39 6.97 7.58 -17.76
CA ILE A 39 8.39 7.79 -17.41
C ILE A 39 9.28 6.78 -18.12
N ARG A 40 8.89 5.50 -18.18
CA ARG A 40 9.63 4.47 -18.93
C ARG A 40 9.75 4.79 -20.41
N SER A 41 8.75 5.43 -21.01
CA SER A 41 8.81 5.82 -22.43
C SER A 41 9.86 6.88 -22.75
N LEU A 42 10.36 7.61 -21.73
CA LEU A 42 11.40 8.63 -21.88
C LEU A 42 12.82 8.07 -21.93
N GLY A 43 13.02 6.78 -21.65
CA GLY A 43 14.34 6.19 -21.57
C GLY A 43 14.29 4.71 -21.18
N ASP A 44 15.09 4.35 -20.17
CA ASP A 44 15.18 2.98 -19.65
C ASP A 44 14.24 2.77 -18.43
N ASP A 45 14.23 1.58 -17.83
CA ASP A 45 13.43 1.27 -16.66
C ASP A 45 13.98 2.00 -15.41
N PRO A 46 13.24 2.96 -14.82
CA PRO A 46 13.71 3.66 -13.63
C PRO A 46 13.72 2.73 -12.42
N LEU A 47 14.69 2.95 -11.52
CA LEU A 47 14.64 2.35 -10.20
C LEU A 47 13.33 2.76 -9.51
N THR A 48 12.47 1.79 -9.26
CA THR A 48 11.17 2.01 -8.62
C THR A 48 11.16 1.30 -7.27
N LEU A 49 11.27 2.06 -6.20
CA LEU A 49 11.18 1.57 -4.83
C LEU A 49 9.83 1.97 -4.24
N VAL A 50 9.09 1.00 -3.70
CA VAL A 50 7.83 1.25 -3.00
C VAL A 50 7.91 0.55 -1.66
N SER A 51 7.66 1.30 -0.59
CA SER A 51 7.44 0.76 0.74
C SER A 51 6.03 1.10 1.21
N GLU A 52 5.39 0.16 1.88
CA GLU A 52 4.24 0.45 2.71
C GLU A 52 4.74 0.77 4.12
N MET A 53 4.51 2.00 4.57
CA MET A 53 4.94 2.47 5.89
C MET A 53 3.70 2.70 6.77
N PRO A 54 3.62 2.05 7.94
CA PRO A 54 2.49 2.26 8.84
C PRO A 54 2.57 3.66 9.47
N LEU A 55 1.46 4.39 9.46
CA LEU A 55 1.36 5.67 10.17
C LEU A 55 1.23 5.46 11.69
N PHE A 56 0.62 4.35 12.09
CA PHE A 56 0.42 3.96 13.48
C PHE A 56 0.85 2.52 13.71
N ILE A 57 1.39 2.27 14.90
CA ILE A 57 1.77 0.95 15.37
C ILE A 57 0.65 0.41 16.26
N THR A 58 0.11 -0.73 15.86
CA THR A 58 -0.91 -1.50 16.58
C THR A 58 -0.24 -2.64 17.37
N PRO A 59 -0.32 -2.65 18.71
CA PRO A 59 0.23 -3.72 19.54
C PRO A 59 -0.19 -5.13 19.10
N GLY A 60 0.78 -6.04 19.03
CA GLY A 60 0.58 -7.46 18.72
C GLY A 60 0.32 -7.80 17.24
N VAL A 61 0.15 -6.79 16.38
CA VAL A 61 -0.02 -7.02 14.93
C VAL A 61 1.33 -7.34 14.31
N GLY A 62 1.37 -8.38 13.48
CA GLY A 62 2.59 -8.82 12.80
C GLY A 62 3.47 -9.79 13.60
N ASP A 63 3.11 -10.09 14.87
CA ASP A 63 3.77 -11.16 15.65
C ASP A 63 3.54 -12.54 15.01
N THR A 64 2.39 -12.72 14.35
CA THR A 64 2.12 -13.88 13.49
C THR A 64 2.27 -13.46 12.03
N LEU A 65 3.21 -14.07 11.31
CA LEU A 65 3.47 -13.77 9.90
C LEU A 65 2.44 -14.44 8.98
N GLY A 66 1.90 -13.65 8.06
CA GLY A 66 0.97 -14.10 7.01
C GLY A 66 -0.50 -14.15 7.45
N PRO A 67 -1.44 -14.13 6.50
CA PRO A 67 -2.86 -14.21 6.83
C PRO A 67 -3.27 -15.64 7.21
N PRO A 68 -4.25 -15.80 8.13
CA PRO A 68 -4.92 -14.72 8.87
C PRO A 68 -4.12 -14.26 10.10
N ASP A 69 -4.12 -12.95 10.36
CA ASP A 69 -3.69 -12.35 11.64
C ASP A 69 -4.95 -11.92 12.43
N PRO A 70 -5.37 -12.69 13.45
CA PRO A 70 -6.55 -12.37 14.26
C PRO A 70 -6.42 -11.05 15.02
N VAL A 71 -5.19 -10.65 15.40
CA VAL A 71 -4.93 -9.41 16.12
C VAL A 71 -5.14 -8.22 15.18
N ALA A 72 -4.68 -8.32 13.93
CA ALA A 72 -4.93 -7.32 12.91
C ALA A 72 -6.43 -7.14 12.61
N GLN A 73 -7.19 -8.25 12.58
CA GLN A 73 -8.65 -8.20 12.39
C GLN A 73 -9.36 -7.47 13.54
N ALA A 74 -9.02 -7.80 14.79
CA ALA A 74 -9.57 -7.14 15.95
C ALA A 74 -9.25 -5.63 15.99
N TRP A 75 -8.04 -5.24 15.57
CA TRP A 75 -7.67 -3.83 15.44
C TRP A 75 -8.48 -3.11 14.37
N ARG A 76 -8.69 -3.74 13.21
CA ARG A 76 -9.53 -3.18 12.15
C ARG A 76 -10.95 -2.90 12.64
N GLU A 77 -11.58 -3.87 13.30
CA GLU A 77 -12.93 -3.72 13.86
C GLU A 77 -13.01 -2.57 14.87
N ARG A 78 -12.03 -2.46 15.76
CA ARG A 78 -11.96 -1.37 16.75
C ARG A 78 -11.81 0.00 16.09
N ILE A 79 -10.92 0.12 15.11
CA ILE A 79 -10.72 1.38 14.37
C ILE A 79 -11.98 1.78 13.60
N ASP A 80 -12.67 0.81 12.99
CA ASP A 80 -13.93 1.07 12.31
C ASP A 80 -15.02 1.58 13.27
N GLN A 81 -15.09 1.03 14.49
CA GLN A 81 -16.01 1.52 15.54
C GLN A 81 -15.71 2.96 15.96
N TRP A 82 -14.43 3.29 16.19
CA TRP A 82 -14.02 4.66 16.49
C TRP A 82 -14.35 5.62 15.35
N ARG A 83 -14.09 5.23 14.10
CA ARG A 83 -14.42 6.03 12.92
C ARG A 83 -15.92 6.31 12.84
N LEU A 84 -16.77 5.33 13.15
CA LEU A 84 -18.22 5.50 13.15
C LEU A 84 -18.70 6.45 14.24
N ARG A 85 -18.10 6.41 15.44
CA ARG A 85 -18.41 7.33 16.55
C ARG A 85 -18.02 8.76 16.21
N LEU A 86 -16.79 8.98 15.73
CA LEU A 86 -16.31 10.30 15.29
C LEU A 86 -17.18 10.92 14.19
N ALA A 87 -17.79 10.09 13.33
CA ALA A 87 -18.67 10.58 12.26
C ALA A 87 -20.08 10.96 12.73
N ARG A 88 -20.51 10.53 13.92
CA ARG A 88 -21.90 10.64 14.39
C ARG A 88 -22.06 11.45 15.67
N GLU A 89 -21.03 11.54 16.48
CA GLU A 89 -21.05 12.08 17.83
C GLU A 89 -19.91 13.09 18.00
N ASP A 90 -20.07 14.06 18.90
CA ASP A 90 -19.00 14.96 19.32
C ASP A 90 -18.16 14.28 20.44
N THR A 91 -17.54 13.14 20.10
CA THR A 91 -16.81 12.26 21.03
C THR A 91 -15.30 12.18 20.78
N ASP A 92 -14.74 13.13 20.04
CA ASP A 92 -13.33 13.19 19.65
C ASP A 92 -12.37 12.96 20.82
N GLY A 93 -12.58 13.65 21.95
CA GLY A 93 -11.71 13.54 23.12
C GLY A 93 -11.78 12.18 23.82
N GLU A 94 -12.91 11.48 23.75
CA GLU A 94 -13.07 10.15 24.33
C GLU A 94 -12.37 9.10 23.45
N VAL A 95 -12.60 9.15 22.14
CA VAL A 95 -11.95 8.26 21.17
C VAL A 95 -10.43 8.40 21.24
N VAL A 96 -9.90 9.64 21.32
CA VAL A 96 -8.45 9.85 21.49
C VAL A 96 -7.94 9.19 22.77
N ARG A 97 -8.63 9.34 23.91
CA ARG A 97 -8.22 8.68 25.16
C ARG A 97 -8.23 7.15 25.03
N GLU A 98 -9.26 6.57 24.43
CA GLU A 98 -9.37 5.12 24.21
C GLU A 98 -8.25 4.60 23.28
N THR A 99 -7.93 5.33 22.21
CA THR A 99 -6.86 4.94 21.28
C THR A 99 -5.51 4.85 21.98
N ILE A 100 -5.17 5.86 22.78
CA ILE A 100 -3.94 5.90 23.58
C ILE A 100 -3.95 4.79 24.63
N ALA A 101 -5.05 4.60 25.35
CA ALA A 101 -5.18 3.55 26.37
C ALA A 101 -5.06 2.14 25.77
N SER A 102 -5.46 1.95 24.51
CA SER A 102 -5.32 0.70 23.77
C SER A 102 -3.88 0.44 23.29
N GLY A 103 -2.96 1.40 23.47
CA GLY A 103 -1.58 1.31 23.04
C GLY A 103 -1.34 1.63 21.56
N LEU A 104 -2.34 2.12 20.83
CA LEU A 104 -2.16 2.63 19.48
C LEU A 104 -1.27 3.88 19.56
N ARG A 105 -0.16 3.88 18.83
CA ARG A 105 0.79 5.00 18.84
C ARG A 105 1.22 5.37 17.43
N PRO A 106 1.50 6.65 17.14
CA PRO A 106 2.11 7.02 15.87
C PRO A 106 3.47 6.33 15.74
N MET A 107 3.84 5.95 14.51
CA MET A 107 5.21 5.52 14.23
C MET A 107 6.15 6.71 14.43
N ALA A 108 7.27 6.51 15.14
CA ALA A 108 8.21 7.61 15.38
C ALA A 108 8.80 8.11 14.05
N VAL A 109 8.91 9.43 13.87
CA VAL A 109 9.47 10.04 12.64
C VAL A 109 10.89 9.53 12.36
N ARG A 110 11.68 9.30 13.42
CA ARG A 110 13.01 8.69 13.30
C ARG A 110 12.95 7.34 12.60
N ASP A 111 12.07 6.45 13.05
CA ASP A 111 11.92 5.10 12.49
C ASP A 111 11.38 5.16 11.06
N GLN A 112 10.47 6.10 10.78
CA GLN A 112 9.96 6.34 9.42
C GLN A 112 11.11 6.71 8.46
N MET A 113 11.96 7.66 8.87
CA MET A 113 13.13 8.09 8.09
C MET A 113 14.15 6.96 7.94
N GLU A 114 14.42 6.21 9.00
CA GLU A 114 15.36 5.09 9.00
C GLU A 114 14.92 3.98 8.03
N LEU A 115 13.62 3.65 8.01
CA LEU A 115 13.05 2.70 7.07
C LEU A 115 13.24 3.16 5.61
N GLN A 116 12.95 4.42 5.31
CA GLN A 116 13.08 4.98 3.96
C GLN A 116 14.55 4.98 3.50
N LEU A 117 15.47 5.39 4.36
CA LEU A 117 16.90 5.39 4.05
C LEU A 117 17.43 3.96 3.84
N THR A 118 16.97 3.02 4.67
CA THR A 118 17.33 1.60 4.54
C THR A 118 16.85 1.03 3.20
N LEU A 119 15.62 1.35 2.78
CA LEU A 119 15.09 0.93 1.49
C LEU A 119 15.93 1.46 0.32
N ILE A 120 16.29 2.75 0.38
CA ILE A 120 17.13 3.38 -0.65
C ILE A 120 18.51 2.71 -0.70
N ALA A 121 19.15 2.50 0.46
CA ALA A 121 20.45 1.85 0.54
C ALA A 121 20.40 0.42 -0.04
N ALA A 122 19.42 -0.39 0.35
CA ALA A 122 19.23 -1.74 -0.18
C ALA A 122 18.97 -1.72 -1.70
N GLY A 123 18.20 -0.75 -2.20
CA GLY A 123 17.98 -0.57 -3.63
C GLY A 123 19.28 -0.26 -4.40
N LEU A 124 20.15 0.59 -3.84
CA LEU A 124 21.46 0.89 -4.41
C LEU A 124 22.40 -0.32 -4.39
N GLU A 125 22.40 -1.10 -3.32
CA GLU A 125 23.19 -2.33 -3.22
C GLU A 125 22.76 -3.38 -4.26
N ALA A 126 21.45 -3.57 -4.43
CA ALA A 126 20.90 -4.51 -5.40
C ALA A 126 21.35 -4.21 -6.85
N VAL A 127 21.36 -2.92 -7.23
CA VAL A 127 21.81 -2.53 -8.59
C VAL A 127 23.33 -2.48 -8.73
N SER A 128 24.07 -2.20 -7.65
CA SER A 128 25.53 -2.16 -7.67
C SER A 128 26.17 -3.54 -7.75
N SER A 129 25.48 -4.56 -7.21
CA SER A 129 25.93 -5.96 -7.24
C SER A 129 25.68 -6.67 -8.58
N THR A 130 25.04 -5.98 -9.54
CA THR A 130 24.67 -6.52 -10.86
C THR A 130 25.71 -6.14 -11.95
N ARG A 131 26.95 -5.83 -11.57
CA ARG A 131 28.07 -5.57 -12.50
C ARG A 131 29.12 -6.67 -12.45
#